data_AF-A0A6L8EYV8-F1
#
_entry.id   AF-A0A6L8EYV8-F1
#
_cell.length_a   1.000
_cell.length_b   1.000
_cell.length_c   1.000
_cell.angle_alpha   90.00
_cell.angle_beta   90.00
_cell.angle_gamma   90.00
#
_symmetry.space_group_name_H-M   'P 1'
#
loop_
_entity.id
_entity.type
_entity.pdbx_description
1 polymer ?
#
loop_
_entity_poly.entity_id
_entity_poly.type
_entity_poly.pdbx_seq_one_letter_code
_entity_poly.pdbx_strand_id
1 'polypeptide(L)'
;MTEIGVHEAKTHFSKLLKRVEEGERFSITNRGKVVAVMMSRHDIAGGYMLLILSYLISYCRSRVNLIMQIIFRNLGEQVCQRISRFAHVCW
;
A
#
# COMPACT_ATOMS: atom_id res chain seq x y z
N MET A 1 -5.15 -27.87 0.28
CA MET A 1 -4.15 -26.88 0.70
C MET A 1 -3.03 -27.66 1.35
N THR A 2 -1.80 -27.54 0.85
CA THR A 2 -0.70 -28.44 1.22
C THR A 2 0.27 -27.70 2.15
N GLU A 3 0.57 -28.28 3.31
CA GLU A 3 1.52 -27.70 4.26
C GLU A 3 2.94 -28.21 4.02
N ILE A 4 3.90 -27.30 3.97
CA ILE A 4 5.31 -27.59 3.74
C ILE A 4 6.15 -26.84 4.77
N GLY A 5 7.15 -27.51 5.33
CA GLY A 5 8.10 -26.89 6.25
C GLY A 5 9.06 -25.94 5.55
N VAL A 6 9.53 -24.91 6.25
CA VAL A 6 10.46 -23.90 5.71
C VAL A 6 11.74 -24.50 5.13
N HIS A 7 12.21 -25.62 5.69
CA HIS A 7 13.40 -26.32 5.21
C HIS A 7 13.16 -26.99 3.85
N GLU A 8 12.04 -27.71 3.73
CA GLU A 8 11.64 -28.36 2.48
C GLU A 8 11.29 -27.33 1.40
N ALA A 9 10.61 -26.24 1.78
CA ALA A 9 10.33 -25.11 0.89
C ALA A 9 11.61 -24.51 0.31
N LYS A 10 12.64 -24.31 1.14
CA LYS A 10 13.93 -23.76 0.69
C LYS A 10 14.66 -24.72 -0.26
N THR A 11 14.65 -26.02 0.04
CA THR A 11 15.37 -27.03 -0.73
C THR A 11 14.72 -27.31 -2.09
N HIS A 12 13.39 -27.27 -2.17
CA HIS A 12 12.64 -27.60 -3.40
C HIS A 12 11.90 -26.40 -3.99
N PHE A 13 12.37 -25.19 -3.72
CA PHE A 13 11.66 -23.95 -4.05
C PHE A 13 11.27 -23.85 -5.53
N SER A 14 12.22 -24.11 -6.44
CA SER A 14 11.96 -24.04 -7.89
C SER A 14 10.89 -25.03 -8.37
N LYS A 15 10.80 -26.22 -7.77
CA LYS A 15 9.77 -27.21 -8.10
C LYS A 15 8.41 -26.78 -7.55
N LEU A 16 8.39 -26.20 -6.37
CA LEU A 16 7.16 -25.65 -5.77
C LEU A 16 6.62 -24.48 -6.59
N LEU A 17 7.49 -23.59 -7.11
CA LEU A 17 7.06 -22.49 -7.97
C LEU A 17 6.35 -22.97 -9.24
N LYS A 18 6.87 -24.00 -9.92
CA LYS A 18 6.20 -24.58 -11.11
C LYS A 18 4.79 -25.08 -10.78
N ARG A 19 4.64 -25.75 -9.64
CA ARG A 19 3.33 -26.23 -9.16
C ARG A 19 2.39 -25.09 -8.78
N VAL A 20 2.93 -24.02 -8.21
CA VAL A 20 2.17 -22.79 -7.92
C VAL A 20 1.72 -22.12 -9.23
N GLU A 21 2.54 -22.10 -10.27
CA GLU A 21 2.16 -21.61 -11.60
C GLU A 21 1.03 -22.43 -12.22
N GLU A 22 1.01 -23.75 -11.99
CA GLU A 22 -0.09 -24.65 -12.37
C GLU A 22 -1.39 -24.41 -11.56
N GLY A 23 -1.33 -23.57 -10.52
CA GLY A 23 -2.49 -23.19 -9.70
C GLY A 23 -2.55 -23.84 -8.32
N GLU A 24 -1.51 -24.57 -7.89
CA GLU A 24 -1.48 -25.13 -6.55
C GLU A 24 -1.21 -24.06 -5.46
N ARG A 25 -1.73 -24.33 -4.26
CA ARG A 25 -1.57 -23.46 -3.07
C ARG A 25 -0.87 -24.20 -1.93
N PHE A 26 0.18 -23.57 -1.41
CA PHE A 26 1.00 -24.11 -0.34
C PHE A 26 1.03 -23.20 0.88
N SER A 27 0.91 -23.78 2.07
CA SER A 27 1.18 -23.11 3.33
C SER A 27 2.59 -23.44 3.79
N ILE A 28 3.42 -22.43 3.99
CA ILE A 28 4.78 -22.60 4.52
C ILE A 28 4.71 -22.49 6.04
N THR A 29 5.22 -23.52 6.73
CA THR A 29 5.32 -23.57 8.18
C THR A 29 6.76 -23.38 8.66
N ASN A 30 6.94 -22.69 9.78
CA ASN A 30 8.21 -22.59 10.51
C ASN A 30 7.99 -23.19 11.90
N ARG A 31 8.67 -24.31 12.19
CA ARG A 31 8.55 -25.04 13.47
C ARG A 31 7.08 -25.33 13.84
N GLY A 32 6.28 -25.77 12.85
CA GLY A 32 4.87 -26.10 13.02
C GLY A 32 3.90 -24.91 13.02
N LYS A 33 4.40 -23.67 12.92
CA LYS A 33 3.56 -22.47 12.78
C LYS A 33 3.49 -22.02 11.32
N VAL A 34 2.28 -21.87 10.77
CA VAL A 34 2.10 -21.28 9.43
C VAL A 34 2.61 -19.83 9.43
N VAL A 35 3.52 -19.50 8.52
CA VAL A 35 4.14 -18.17 8.40
C VAL A 35 3.92 -17.50 7.05
N ALA A 36 3.65 -18.28 5.99
CA ALA A 36 3.40 -17.75 4.66
C ALA A 36 2.50 -18.68 3.85
N VAL A 37 1.91 -18.16 2.78
CA VAL A 37 1.17 -18.94 1.79
C VAL A 37 1.69 -18.58 0.40
N MET A 38 2.01 -19.59 -0.40
CA MET A 38 2.33 -19.44 -1.82
C MET A 38 1.11 -19.82 -2.65
N MET A 39 0.76 -18.96 -3.60
CA MET A 39 -0.36 -19.15 -4.52
C MET A 39 -0.07 -18.41 -5.83
N SER A 40 -0.74 -18.83 -6.91
CA SER A 40 -0.51 -18.26 -8.24
C SER A 40 -0.96 -16.80 -8.30
N ARG A 41 -0.31 -15.99 -9.16
CA ARG A 41 -0.72 -14.59 -9.36
C ARG A 41 -2.16 -14.47 -9.91
N HIS A 42 -2.59 -15.47 -10.69
CA HIS A 42 -3.94 -15.51 -11.27
C HIS A 42 -5.00 -15.81 -10.22
N ASP A 43 -4.69 -16.61 -9.19
CA ASP A 43 -5.60 -16.90 -8.08
C ASP A 43 -5.85 -15.69 -7.19
N ILE A 44 -4.87 -14.80 -7.07
CA ILE A 44 -4.99 -13.62 -6.22
C ILE A 44 -5.76 -12.49 -6.95
N ALA A 45 -6.04 -12.61 -8.25
CA ALA A 45 -6.79 -11.64 -9.06
C ALA A 45 -8.17 -11.27 -8.48
N GLY A 46 -8.81 -12.17 -7.74
CA GLY A 46 -10.06 -11.87 -7.02
C GLY A 46 -9.91 -10.91 -5.83
N GLY A 47 -8.72 -10.81 -5.22
CA GLY A 47 -8.45 -9.98 -4.04
C GLY A 47 -7.81 -8.63 -4.34
N TYR A 48 -7.13 -8.49 -5.49
CA TYR A 48 -6.42 -7.25 -5.82
C TYR A 48 -7.34 -6.09 -6.22
N MET A 49 -8.58 -6.35 -6.62
CA MET A 49 -9.50 -5.28 -7.01
C MET A 49 -9.75 -4.30 -5.84
N LEU A 50 -9.87 -4.83 -4.61
CA LEU A 50 -9.99 -4.02 -3.39
C LEU A 50 -8.65 -3.44 -2.92
N LEU A 51 -7.53 -4.15 -3.11
CA LEU A 51 -6.20 -3.66 -2.73
C LEU A 51 -5.71 -2.53 -3.65
N ILE A 52 -6.02 -2.58 -4.95
CA ILE A 52 -5.71 -1.52 -5.90
C ILE A 52 -6.57 -0.28 -5.59
N LEU A 53 -7.87 -0.47 -5.28
CA LEU A 53 -8.73 0.62 -4.84
C LEU A 53 -8.21 1.28 -3.56
N SER A 54 -7.82 0.52 -2.53
CA SER A 54 -7.29 1.10 -1.29
C SER A 54 -5.93 1.78 -1.50
N TYR A 55 -5.07 1.22 -2.35
CA TYR A 55 -3.78 1.84 -2.72
C TYR A 55 -3.98 3.15 -3.51
N LEU A 56 -4.89 3.17 -4.49
CA LEU A 56 -5.24 4.37 -5.26
C LEU A 56 -5.94 5.43 -4.39
N ILE A 57 -6.86 5.04 -3.51
CA ILE A 57 -7.52 5.96 -2.57
C ILE A 57 -6.48 6.55 -1.59
N SER A 58 -5.57 5.74 -1.06
CA SER A 58 -4.44 6.20 -0.23
C SER A 58 -3.53 7.16 -0.99
N TYR A 59 -3.18 6.81 -2.23
CA TYR A 59 -2.35 7.64 -3.11
C TYR A 59 -3.02 8.99 -3.43
N CYS A 60 -4.32 8.99 -3.75
CA CYS A 60 -5.10 10.21 -3.94
C CYS A 60 -5.22 11.02 -2.64
N ARG A 61 -5.45 10.38 -1.48
CA ARG A 61 -5.58 11.04 -0.18
C ARG A 61 -4.28 11.72 0.26
N SER A 62 -3.13 11.11 0.01
CA SER A 62 -1.81 11.70 0.29
C SER A 62 -1.51 12.94 -0.57
N ARG A 63 -1.94 12.97 -1.84
CA ARG A 63 -1.77 14.19 -2.67
C ARG A 63 -2.77 15.29 -2.37
N VAL A 64 -4.03 14.97 -2.03
CA VAL A 64 -5.03 15.99 -1.67
C VAL A 64 -4.68 16.69 -0.35
N ASN A 65 -4.11 15.99 0.63
CA ASN A 65 -3.63 16.62 1.87
C ASN A 65 -2.47 17.59 1.66
N LEU A 66 -1.54 17.26 0.75
CA LEU A 66 -0.42 18.14 0.43
C LEU A 66 -0.89 19.42 -0.28
N ILE A 67 -1.83 19.28 -1.23
CA ILE A 67 -2.40 20.43 -1.95
C ILE A 67 -3.28 21.28 -1.03
N MET A 68 -4.08 20.68 -0.15
CA MET A 68 -4.88 21.41 0.85
C MET A 68 -4.00 22.18 1.83
N GLN A 69 -2.88 21.61 2.34
CA GLN A 69 -1.97 22.36 3.21
C GLN A 69 -1.30 23.55 2.50
N ILE A 70 -0.92 23.39 1.23
CA ILE A 70 -0.32 24.48 0.43
C ILE A 70 -1.34 25.58 0.15
N ILE A 71 -2.58 25.23 -0.18
CA ILE A 71 -3.66 26.21 -0.41
C ILE A 71 -4.02 26.92 0.91
N PHE A 72 -4.13 26.22 2.04
CA PHE A 72 -4.46 26.83 3.34
C PHE A 72 -3.35 27.75 3.87
N ARG A 73 -2.06 27.39 3.68
CA ARG A 73 -0.92 28.27 4.03
C ARG A 73 -0.85 29.50 3.14
N ASN A 74 -1.01 29.37 1.83
CA ASN A 74 -1.00 30.52 0.92
C ASN A 74 -2.20 31.46 1.13
N LEU A 75 -3.40 30.93 1.41
CA LEU A 75 -4.56 31.79 1.70
C LEU A 75 -4.40 32.54 3.04
N GLY A 76 -3.77 31.92 4.04
CA GLY A 76 -3.46 32.57 5.32
C GLY A 76 -2.46 33.71 5.20
N GLU A 77 -1.37 33.54 4.44
CA GLU A 77 -0.37 34.60 4.22
C GLU A 77 -0.91 35.75 3.35
N GLN A 78 -1.70 35.45 2.32
CA GLN A 78 -2.28 36.48 1.44
C GLN A 78 -3.29 37.38 2.17
N VAL A 79 -4.01 36.85 3.16
CA VAL A 79 -4.93 37.65 4.00
C VAL A 79 -4.15 38.46 5.04
N CYS A 80 -3.09 37.90 5.65
CA CYS A 80 -2.26 38.61 6.63
C CYS A 80 -1.46 39.77 6.02
N GLN A 81 -0.91 39.61 4.80
CA GLN A 81 -0.22 40.69 4.08
C GLN A 81 -1.13 41.82 3.59
N ARG A 82 -2.44 41.57 3.47
CA ARG A 82 -3.42 42.57 3.03
C ARG A 82 -3.97 43.38 4.20
N ILE A 83 -4.05 42.80 5.39
CA ILE A 83 -4.43 43.49 6.64
C ILE A 83 -3.29 44.36 7.16
N SER A 84 -2.03 43.91 7.08
CA SER A 84 -0.87 44.71 7.50
C SER A 84 -0.59 45.94 6.64
N ARG A 85 -0.99 45.93 5.36
CA ARG A 85 -0.91 47.10 4.47
C ARG A 85 -1.99 48.16 4.73
N PHE A 86 -3.10 47.79 5.35
CA PHE A 86 -4.15 48.75 5.74
C PHE A 86 -3.85 49.47 7.06
N ALA A 87 -3.06 48.86 7.95
CA ALA A 87 -2.72 49.46 9.26
C ALA A 87 -1.72 50.63 9.18
N HIS A 88 -0.95 50.74 8.09
CA HIS A 88 0.09 51.78 7.93
C HIS A 88 -0.36 53.05 7.19
N VAL A 89 -1.64 53.14 6.79
CA VAL A 89 -2.21 54.28 6.04
C VAL A 89 -3.22 55.09 6.88
N CYS A 90 -3.45 54.70 8.14
CA CYS A 90 -4.35 55.39 9.06
C CYS A 90 -3.68 55.91 10.35
N TRP A 91 -2.36 56.14 10.35
CA TRP A 91 -1.67 56.94 11.36
C TRP A 91 -0.70 57.91 10.69
#